data_AF-A0A2G2I5E5-F1
#
_entry.id   AF-A0A2G2I5E5-F1
#
_cell.length_a   1.000
_cell.length_b   1.000
_cell.length_c   1.000
_cell.angle_alpha   90.00
_cell.angle_beta   90.00
_cell.angle_gamma   90.00
#
_symmetry.space_group_name_H-M   'P 1'
#
loop_
_entity.id
_entity.type
_entity.pdbx_description
1 polymer ?
#
loop_
_entity_poly.entity_id
_entity_poly.type
_entity_poly.pdbx_seq_one_letter_code
_entity_poly.pdbx_strand_id
1 'polypeptide(L)' 'MQRLEGEALPLAEDAYASAAEGYRVGKFDLTATLDARRSFIQTRAAVIDARLALQTQTLRLRALIGAAPFEGEVQ' A
#
# COMPACT_ATOMS: atom_id res chain seq x y z
N MET A 1 6.84 -2.92 -5.94
CA MET A 1 6.19 -3.54 -4.76
C MET A 1 7.06 -3.45 -3.53
N GLN A 2 8.24 -4.09 -3.50
CA GLN A 2 9.13 -4.09 -2.32
C GLN A 2 9.45 -2.70 -1.76
N ARG A 3 9.72 -1.69 -2.60
CA ARG A 3 9.97 -0.32 -2.16
C ARG A 3 8.74 0.39 -1.57
N LEU A 4 7.55 0.09 -2.09
CA LEU A 4 6.30 0.68 -1.62
C LEU A 4 5.87 0.06 -0.28
N GLU A 5 5.99 -1.26 -0.16
CA GLU A 5 5.58 -2.02 1.03
C GLU A 5 6.64 -2.00 2.14
N GLY A 6 7.92 -2.08 1.78
CA GLY A 6 9.03 -2.23 2.73
C GLY A 6 9.65 -0.91 3.17
N GLU A 7 9.40 0.19 2.46
CA GLU A 7 9.99 1.49 2.79
C GLU A 7 8.93 2.59 2.87
N ALA A 8 8.21 2.84 1.77
CA ALA A 8 7.32 4.01 1.69
C ALA A 8 6.14 3.92 2.68
N LEU A 9 5.49 2.75 2.79
CA LEU A 9 4.35 2.57 3.68
C LEU A 9 4.75 2.68 5.17
N PRO A 10 5.78 1.97 5.67
CA PRO A 10 6.26 2.15 7.04
C PRO A 10 6.67 3.60 7.33
N LEU A 11 7.39 4.25 6.41
CA LEU A 11 7.83 5.64 6.59
C LEU A 11 6.64 6.60 6.71
N ALA A 12 5.59 6.41 5.90
CA ALA A 12 4.39 7.23 5.95
C ALA A 12 3.57 6.98 7.23
N GLU A 13 3.57 5.75 7.75
CA GLU A 13 2.97 5.41 9.03
C GLU A 13 3.68 6.09 10.20
N ASP A 14 5.01 5.99 10.25
CA ASP A 14 5.84 6.63 11.28
C ASP A 14 5.71 8.15 11.26
N ALA A 15 5.67 8.74 10.06
CA ALA A 15 5.47 10.17 9.88
C ALA A 15 4.10 10.63 10.43
N TYR A 16 3.03 9.88 10.15
CA TYR A 16 1.71 10.17 10.70
C TYR A 16 1.65 9.98 12.22
N ALA A 17 2.22 8.90 12.75
CA ALA A 17 2.29 8.65 14.18
C ALA A 17 3.03 9.77 14.92
N SER A 18 4.16 10.20 14.38
CA SER A 18 4.95 11.31 14.91
C SER A 18 4.21 12.64 14.86
N ALA A 19 3.48 12.89 13.76
CA ALA A 19 2.69 14.10 13.61
C ALA A 19 1.52 14.14 14.61
N ALA A 20 0.80 13.02 14.78
CA ALA A 20 -0.30 12.89 15.73
C ALA A 20 0.16 13.10 17.17
N GLU A 21 1.29 12.52 17.55
CA GLU A 21 1.88 12.72 18.87
C GLU A 21 2.35 14.17 19.06
N GLY A 22 3.01 14.75 18.06
CA GLY A 22 3.43 16.14 18.09
C GLY A 22 2.26 17.11 18.22
N TYR A 23 1.11 16.86 17.57
CA TYR A 23 -0.10 17.64 17.77
C TYR A 23 -0.68 17.49 19.17
N ARG A 24 -0.71 16.26 19.71
CA ARG A 24 -1.20 15.99 21.07
C ARG A 24 -0.44 16.77 22.13
N VAL A 25 0.87 16.95 21.96
CA VAL A 25 1.73 17.72 22.88
C VAL A 25 1.89 19.20 22.48
N GLY A 26 1.17 19.67 21.44
CA GLY A 26 1.21 21.06 20.98
C GLY A 26 2.47 21.47 20.20
N LYS A 27 3.30 20.50 19.78
CA LYS A 27 4.52 20.71 18.99
C LYS A 27 4.24 20.89 17.49
N PHE A 28 3.17 20.31 16.98
CA PHE A 28 2.70 20.49 15.60
C PHE A 28 1.29 21.04 15.56
N ASP A 29 0.93 21.72 14.48
CA ASP A 29 -0.43 22.17 14.24
C ASP A 29 -1.31 21.04 13.64
N LEU A 30 -2.62 21.30 13.61
CA LEU A 30 -3.59 20.36 13.07
C LEU A 30 -3.36 20.11 11.56
N THR A 31 -2.94 21.12 10.81
CA THR A 31 -2.74 21.04 9.36
C THR A 31 -1.62 20.05 9.02
N ALA A 32 -0.47 20.16 9.68
CA ALA A 32 0.65 19.24 9.53
C ALA A 32 0.25 17.79 9.83
N THR A 33 -0.61 17.59 10.84
CA THR A 33 -1.12 16.26 11.19
C THR A 33 -2.05 15.70 10.12
N LEU A 34 -2.94 16.54 9.57
CA LEU A 34 -3.85 16.16 8.50
C LEU A 34 -3.10 15.86 7.19
N ASP A 35 -2.03 16.60 6.90
CA ASP A 35 -1.18 16.35 5.73
C ASP A 35 -0.42 15.03 5.86
N ALA A 36 0.15 14.73 7.04
CA ALA A 36 0.79 13.45 7.30
C ALA A 36 -0.23 12.29 7.18
N ARG A 37 -1.44 12.47 7.70
CA ARG A 37 -2.53 11.48 7.57
C ARG A 37 -2.93 11.26 6.10
N ARG A 38 -3.05 12.33 5.33
CA ARG A 38 -3.36 12.27 3.89
C ARG A 38 -2.29 11.47 3.16
N SER A 39 -1.01 11.78 3.40
CA SER A 39 0.12 11.09 2.79
C SER A 39 0.13 9.58 3.11
N PHE A 40 -0.14 9.22 4.37
CA PHE A 40 -0.27 7.82 4.78
C PHE A 40 -1.40 7.07 4.05
N ILE A 41 -2.59 7.69 3.97
CA ILE A 41 -3.73 7.11 3.25
C ILE A 41 -3.42 6.92 1.77
N GLN A 42 -2.81 7.92 1.12
CA GLN A 42 -2.42 7.84 -0.29
C GLN A 42 -1.39 6.75 -0.54
N THR A 43 -0.41 6.60 0.35
CA THR A 43 0.61 5.55 0.25
C THR A 43 -0.01 4.16 0.41
N ARG A 44 -0.95 3.98 1.34
CA ARG A 44 -1.71 2.73 1.48
C ARG A 44 -2.52 2.39 0.22
N ALA A 45 -3.19 3.38 -0.36
CA ALA A 45 -3.94 3.18 -1.61
C ALA A 45 -3.01 2.73 -2.75
N ALA A 46 -1.86 3.38 -2.91
CA ALA A 46 -0.88 3.02 -3.92
C ALA A 46 -0.33 1.58 -3.75
N VAL A 47 -0.15 1.11 -2.52
CA VAL A 47 0.22 -0.30 -2.26
C VAL A 47 -0.88 -1.25 -2.70
N ILE A 48 -2.14 -0.96 -2.39
CA ILE A 48 -3.29 -1.79 -2.79
C ILE A 48 -3.40 -1.86 -4.31
N ASP A 49 -3.32 -0.72 -5.00
CA ASP A 49 -3.41 -0.65 -6.46
C ASP A 49 -2.26 -1.43 -7.12
N ALA A 50 -1.05 -1.31 -6.58
CA ALA A 50 0.10 -2.03 -7.11
C ALA A 50 -0.01 -3.56 -6.88
N ARG A 51 -0.60 -4.02 -5.77
CA ARG A 51 -0.93 -5.44 -5.54
C ARG A 51 -1.94 -5.95 -6.57
N LEU A 52 -3.01 -5.20 -6.77
CA LEU A 52 -4.07 -5.55 -7.72
C LEU A 52 -3.51 -5.64 -9.15
N ALA A 53 -2.68 -4.68 -9.54
CA ALA A 53 -2.03 -4.67 -10.85
C ALA A 53 -1.10 -5.88 -11.03
N LEU A 54 -0.31 -6.24 -10.02
CA LEU A 54 0.56 -7.41 -10.05
C LEU A 54 -0.25 -8.70 -10.21
N GLN A 55 -1.31 -8.88 -9.43
CA GLN A 55 -2.18 -10.06 -9.51
C GLN A 55 -2.83 -10.17 -10.88
N THR A 56 -3.37 -9.07 -11.39
CA THR A 56 -4.01 -9.01 -12.72
C THR A 56 -3.03 -9.40 -13.81
N GLN A 57 -1.80 -8.89 -13.76
CA GLN A 57 -0.77 -9.18 -14.77
C GLN A 57 -0.26 -10.61 -14.66
N THR A 58 -0.17 -11.15 -13.45
CA THR A 58 0.15 -12.57 -13.21
C THR A 58 -0.92 -13.48 -13.81
N LEU A 59 -2.20 -13.17 -13.61
CA LEU A 59 -3.30 -13.95 -14.18
C LEU A 59 -3.32 -13.86 -15.71
N ARG A 60 -3.10 -12.68 -16.28
CA ARG A 60 -2.97 -12.50 -17.74
C ARG A 60 -1.81 -13.30 -18.31
N LEU A 61 -0.65 -13.28 -17.65
CA LEU A 61 0.51 -14.05 -18.07
C LEU A 61 0.21 -15.56 -18.04
N ARG A 62 -0.41 -16.05 -16.96
CA ARG A 62 -0.82 -17.47 -16.83
C ARG A 62 -1.78 -17.89 -17.94
N ALA A 63 -2.79 -17.06 -18.24
CA ALA A 63 -3.73 -17.31 -19.32
C ALA A 63 -3.02 -17.35 -20.69
N LEU A 64 -2.05 -16.46 -20.95
CA LEU A 64 -1.32 -16.41 -22.22
C LEU A 64 -0.45 -17.65 -22.44
N ILE A 65 0.20 -18.16 -21.40
CA ILE A 65 1.07 -19.34 -21.48
C ILE A 65 0.30 -20.66 -21.41
N GLY A 66 -1.04 -20.63 -21.44
CA GLY A 66 -1.88 -21.83 -21.39
C GLY A 66 -1.85 -22.56 -20.04
N ALA A 67 -1.30 -21.94 -18.99
CA ALA A 67 -1.45 -22.45 -17.63
C ALA A 67 -2.91 -22.22 -17.24
N ALA A 68 -3.71 -23.29 -17.26
CA ALA A 68 -5.13 -23.20 -16.94
C ALA A 68 -5.29 -22.46 -15.59
N PRO A 69 -6.16 -21.43 -15.50
CA PRO A 69 -6.35 -20.65 -14.27
C PRO A 69 -6.90 -21.49 -13.10
N PHE A 70 -7.31 -22.73 -13.39
CA PHE A 70 -7.69 -23.76 -12.45
C PHE A 70 -7.00 -25.04 -12.94
N GLU A 71 -5.98 -25.53 -12.23
CA GLU A 71 -5.72 -26.96 -12.24
C GLU A 71 -6.92 -27.57 -11.50
N GLY A 72 -7.94 -27.97 -12.26
CA GLY A 72 -8.99 -28.81 -11.72
C GLY A 72 -8.35 -30.09 -11.23
N GLU A 73 -8.56 -30.45 -9.97
CA GLU A 73 -8.50 -31.85 -9.56
C GLU A 73 -9.46 -32.61 -10.46
N VAL A 74 -8.93 -33.24 -11.50
CA VAL A 74 -9.66 -34.23 -12.28
C VAL A 74 -9.60 -35.50 -11.42
N GLN A 75 -10.62 -35.70 -10.58
CA GLN A 75 -10.95 -37.02 -10.04
C GLN A 75 -11.82 -37.76 -11.05
#